data_AF-A0A8D0B6W1-F1
#
_entry.id   AF-A0A8D0B6W1-F1
#
_cell.length_a   1.000
_cell.length_b   1.000
_cell.length_c   1.000
_cell.angle_alpha   90.00
_cell.angle_beta   90.00
_cell.angle_gamma   90.00
#
_symmetry.space_group_name_H-M   'P 1'
#
loop_
_entity.id
_entity.type
_entity.pdbx_description
1 polymer ?
#
loop_
_entity_poly.entity_id
_entity_poly.type
_entity_poly.pdbx_seq_one_letter_code
_entity_poly.pdbx_strand_id
1 'polypeptide(L)'
;MICLRLLPNKPSLAMAPNSPGPITPVSRSTPSPVDPEGVDVLMNFDPDPADLALSSIPGHETFDPRKHRFSEEELKPQPIMKKARKIQVPDDQKDEKYWNRRYKNNEAAKRSRDARRLKENQITVRAAFLEKENAVLRQEVANIRQELSRYRSILSKYESQHGTL
;
A
#
# COMPACT_ATOMS: atom_id res chain seq x y z
N MET A 1 -52.81 20.05 10.29
CA MET A 1 -52.66 21.35 10.96
C MET A 1 -51.67 21.16 12.10
N ILE A 2 -50.46 21.75 12.00
CA ILE A 2 -50.03 22.92 12.81
C ILE A 2 -49.86 22.49 14.28
N CYS A 3 -48.71 22.54 14.95
CA CYS A 3 -47.61 23.49 14.89
C CYS A 3 -46.39 22.92 15.64
N LEU A 4 -45.18 23.29 15.20
CA LEU A 4 -44.01 23.37 16.06
C LEU A 4 -44.26 24.38 17.19
N ARG A 5 -43.79 24.07 18.42
CA ARG A 5 -43.24 25.07 19.33
C ARG A 5 -42.02 24.51 20.05
N LEU A 6 -40.89 25.17 19.80
CA LEU A 6 -39.68 25.11 20.59
C LEU A 6 -39.84 25.93 21.89
N LEU A 7 -38.92 25.63 22.81
CA LEU A 7 -38.29 26.44 23.87
C LEU A 7 -38.81 26.21 25.32
N PRO A 8 -37.96 26.38 26.36
CA PRO A 8 -36.59 26.93 26.37
C PRO A 8 -35.52 26.07 27.04
N ASN A 9 -34.31 26.63 27.11
CA ASN A 9 -33.01 26.03 27.42
C ASN A 9 -32.46 26.56 28.78
N LYS A 10 -31.72 25.69 29.50
CA LYS A 10 -30.71 25.93 30.58
C LYS A 10 -31.20 26.39 31.99
N PRO A 11 -30.36 26.34 33.06
CA PRO A 11 -29.04 25.70 33.25
C PRO A 11 -28.83 24.89 34.57
N SER A 12 -27.82 24.01 34.57
CA SER A 12 -26.66 23.92 35.51
C SER A 12 -26.76 23.43 36.98
N LEU A 13 -25.80 22.54 37.26
CA LEU A 13 -25.04 22.24 38.51
C LEU A 13 -25.67 21.38 39.62
N ALA A 14 -25.13 20.16 39.77
CA ALA A 14 -24.71 19.63 41.07
C ALA A 14 -23.60 18.57 40.88
N MET A 15 -22.40 18.86 41.38
CA MET A 15 -21.35 17.87 41.67
C MET A 15 -21.63 17.27 43.07
N ALA A 16 -21.48 15.95 43.21
CA ALA A 16 -21.27 15.28 44.49
C ALA A 16 -20.48 13.96 44.29
N PRO A 17 -19.76 13.45 45.31
CA PRO A 17 -18.47 12.79 45.14
C PRO A 17 -18.46 11.24 45.27
N ASN A 18 -17.37 10.65 44.73
CA ASN A 18 -16.72 9.36 44.99
C ASN A 18 -17.44 8.27 45.83
N SER A 19 -17.56 7.09 45.24
CA SER A 19 -17.51 5.79 45.95
C SER A 19 -16.62 4.80 45.20
N PRO A 20 -15.81 3.98 45.90
CA PRO A 20 -14.88 3.05 45.28
C PRO A 20 -15.62 1.79 44.84
N GLY A 21 -15.72 1.59 43.52
CA GLY A 21 -16.23 0.35 42.93
C GLY A 21 -15.23 -0.81 43.06
N PRO A 22 -15.69 -2.07 43.05
CA PRO A 22 -14.91 -3.23 43.44
C PRO A 22 -13.77 -3.54 42.45
N ILE A 23 -12.63 -3.91 43.03
CA ILE A 23 -11.41 -4.35 42.37
C ILE A 23 -11.74 -5.60 41.54
N THR A 24 -11.75 -5.47 40.22
CA THR A 24 -11.83 -6.63 39.31
C THR A 24 -10.43 -7.18 39.09
N PRO A 25 -10.21 -8.51 39.24
CA PRO A 25 -8.91 -9.11 38.99
C PRO A 25 -8.71 -9.42 37.51
N VAL A 26 -7.50 -9.13 37.04
CA VAL A 26 -6.79 -9.70 35.88
C VAL A 26 -7.37 -9.40 34.50
N SER A 27 -6.70 -8.45 33.84
CA SER A 27 -6.45 -8.32 32.41
C SER A 27 -6.83 -9.56 31.59
N ARG A 28 -8.05 -9.54 31.05
CA ARG A 28 -8.40 -10.39 29.91
C ARG A 28 -7.65 -9.84 28.70
N SER A 29 -6.46 -10.38 28.43
CA SER A 29 -5.75 -10.14 27.17
C SER A 29 -6.48 -10.84 26.02
N THR A 30 -7.69 -10.39 25.69
CA THR A 30 -8.23 -10.59 24.36
C THR A 30 -7.42 -9.68 23.44
N PRO A 31 -6.58 -10.20 22.53
CA PRO A 31 -6.00 -9.33 21.52
C PRO A 31 -7.17 -8.68 20.78
N SER A 32 -7.17 -7.35 20.74
CA SER A 32 -8.07 -6.60 19.86
C SER A 32 -8.00 -7.18 18.44
N PRO A 33 -9.06 -7.03 17.62
CA PRO A 33 -8.99 -7.38 16.21
C PRO A 33 -7.70 -6.80 15.63
N VAL A 34 -6.79 -7.67 15.20
CA VAL A 34 -5.51 -7.26 14.63
C VAL A 34 -5.84 -6.44 13.40
N ASP A 35 -5.42 -5.17 13.37
CA ASP A 35 -5.53 -4.34 12.18
C ASP A 35 -4.70 -5.00 11.08
N PRO A 36 -5.31 -5.50 9.98
CA PRO A 36 -4.58 -6.19 8.93
C PRO A 36 -3.53 -5.30 8.26
N GLU A 37 -3.69 -3.97 8.30
CA GLU A 37 -2.72 -3.01 7.74
C GLU A 37 -1.52 -2.76 8.68
N GLY A 38 -1.63 -3.11 9.97
CA GLY A 38 -0.56 -2.97 10.96
C GLY A 38 0.35 -4.20 11.10
N VAL A 39 0.14 -5.24 10.28
CA VAL A 39 0.94 -6.46 10.32
C VAL A 39 2.22 -6.26 9.53
N ASP A 40 3.25 -5.75 10.21
CA ASP A 40 4.60 -5.67 9.64
C ASP A 40 5.25 -7.05 9.65
N VAL A 41 5.38 -7.66 8.47
CA VAL A 41 6.11 -8.92 8.33
C VAL A 41 7.60 -8.61 8.34
N LEU A 42 8.32 -9.14 9.34
CA LEU A 42 9.76 -8.94 9.46
C LEU A 42 10.49 -9.64 8.30
N MET A 43 10.71 -8.89 7.21
CA MET A 43 11.48 -9.30 6.04
C MET A 43 12.78 -8.54 5.94
N ASN A 44 13.87 -9.27 5.73
CA ASN A 44 15.10 -8.68 5.18
C ASN A 44 14.93 -8.62 3.66
N PHE A 45 14.50 -7.48 3.13
CA PHE A 45 14.44 -7.23 1.69
C PHE A 45 15.43 -6.13 1.37
N ASP A 46 16.51 -6.52 0.70
CA ASP A 46 17.58 -5.64 0.26
C ASP A 46 17.60 -5.69 -1.28
N PRO A 47 17.04 -4.68 -1.98
CA PRO A 47 17.11 -4.62 -3.43
C PRO A 47 18.57 -4.41 -3.87
N ASP A 48 18.90 -4.87 -5.09
CA ASP A 48 20.21 -4.61 -5.68
C ASP A 48 20.46 -3.08 -5.73
N PRO A 49 21.62 -2.57 -5.27
CA PRO A 49 21.99 -1.16 -5.39
C PRO A 49 21.78 -0.58 -6.79
N ALA A 50 21.98 -1.37 -7.86
CA ALA A 50 21.74 -0.94 -9.22
C ALA A 50 20.26 -0.66 -9.50
N ASP A 51 19.38 -1.57 -9.08
CA ASP A 51 17.93 -1.43 -9.25
C ASP A 51 17.37 -0.27 -8.42
N LEU A 52 17.92 -0.07 -7.21
CA LEU A 52 17.56 1.04 -6.34
C LEU A 52 17.97 2.40 -6.96
N ALA A 53 19.16 2.47 -7.55
CA ALA A 53 19.63 3.67 -8.25
C ALA A 53 18.76 3.98 -9.49
N LEU A 54 18.41 2.96 -10.27
CA LEU A 54 17.56 3.09 -11.46
C LEU A 54 16.09 3.43 -11.15
N SER A 55 15.64 3.14 -9.93
CA SER A 55 14.29 3.43 -9.43
C SER A 55 14.17 4.77 -8.70
N SER A 56 15.31 5.42 -8.42
CA SER A 56 15.38 6.69 -7.69
C SER A 56 15.70 7.86 -8.63
N ILE A 57 15.18 9.05 -8.31
CA ILE A 57 15.51 10.28 -9.03
C ILE A 57 16.72 10.94 -8.34
N PRO A 58 17.80 11.28 -9.07
CA PRO A 58 18.93 12.00 -8.47
C PRO A 58 18.49 13.29 -7.77
N GLY A 59 18.90 13.48 -6.52
CA GLY A 59 18.54 14.65 -5.71
C GLY A 59 17.14 14.57 -5.06
N HIS A 60 16.44 13.45 -5.19
CA HIS A 60 15.18 13.17 -4.51
C HIS A 60 15.35 12.04 -3.49
N GLU A 61 14.35 11.84 -2.63
CA GLU A 61 14.32 10.69 -1.71
C GLU A 61 14.46 9.37 -2.48
N THR A 62 15.28 8.46 -1.95
CA THR A 62 15.49 7.13 -2.53
C THR A 62 14.19 6.34 -2.52
N PHE A 63 13.93 5.60 -3.59
CA PHE A 63 12.73 4.80 -3.72
C PHE A 63 12.65 3.69 -2.65
N ASP A 64 11.59 3.71 -1.83
CA ASP A 64 11.32 2.66 -0.84
C ASP A 64 10.11 1.80 -1.28
N PRO A 65 10.32 0.53 -1.67
CA PRO A 65 9.26 -0.35 -2.12
C PRO A 65 8.24 -0.71 -1.03
N ARG A 66 8.59 -0.56 0.26
CA ARG A 66 7.71 -0.87 1.40
C ARG A 66 6.63 0.20 1.58
N LYS A 67 7.01 1.46 1.39
CA LYS A 67 6.14 2.62 1.58
C LYS A 67 5.38 3.02 0.32
N HIS A 68 5.95 2.77 -0.85
CA HIS A 68 5.36 3.23 -2.08
C HIS A 68 4.11 2.39 -2.45
N ARG A 69 2.99 3.05 -2.78
CA ARG A 69 1.74 2.41 -3.22
C ARG A 69 1.25 3.02 -4.54
N PHE A 70 1.51 2.34 -5.65
CA PHE A 70 0.90 2.59 -6.96
C PHE A 70 -0.62 2.45 -6.89
N SER A 71 -1.32 3.43 -7.46
CA SER A 71 -2.77 3.35 -7.68
C SER A 71 -3.09 2.47 -8.89
N GLU A 72 -4.32 1.96 -8.94
CA GLU A 72 -4.82 1.20 -10.10
C GLU A 72 -4.78 2.04 -11.38
N GLU A 73 -5.02 3.35 -11.27
CA GLU A 73 -4.93 4.32 -12.35
C GLU A 73 -3.50 4.46 -12.90
N GLU A 74 -2.50 4.35 -12.03
CA GLU A 74 -1.10 4.39 -12.45
C GLU A 74 -0.67 3.11 -13.13
N LEU A 75 -1.19 1.95 -12.72
CA LEU A 75 -0.82 0.68 -13.33
C LEU A 75 -1.48 0.47 -14.71
N LYS A 76 -2.56 1.20 -14.99
CA LYS A 76 -3.22 1.15 -16.30
C LYS A 76 -2.27 1.63 -17.41
N PRO A 77 -2.20 0.90 -18.55
CA PRO A 77 -1.39 1.32 -19.67
C PRO A 77 -1.90 2.66 -20.21
N GLN A 78 -0.96 3.51 -20.62
CA GLN A 78 -1.30 4.80 -21.22
C GLN A 78 -2.16 4.58 -22.48
N PRO A 79 -3.25 5.34 -22.66
CA PRO A 79 -4.11 5.24 -23.83
C PRO A 79 -3.31 5.34 -25.14
N ILE A 80 -3.56 4.41 -26.06
CA ILE A 80 -2.90 4.43 -27.37
C ILE A 80 -3.49 5.56 -28.20
N MET A 81 -2.77 6.67 -28.29
CA MET A 81 -3.11 7.76 -29.19
C MET A 81 -2.60 7.45 -30.60
N LYS A 82 -3.48 7.48 -31.59
CA LYS A 82 -3.08 7.32 -33.00
C LYS A 82 -2.14 8.46 -33.39
N LYS A 83 -0.96 8.09 -33.89
CA LYS A 83 0.03 9.08 -34.35
C LYS A 83 -0.49 9.79 -35.59
N ALA A 84 -0.42 11.11 -35.60
CA ALA A 84 -0.68 11.90 -36.80
C ALA A 84 0.28 11.47 -37.93
N ARG A 85 -0.20 11.55 -39.18
CA ARG A 85 0.62 11.25 -40.35
C ARG A 85 1.87 12.14 -40.35
N LYS A 86 3.04 11.55 -40.58
CA LYS A 86 4.29 12.29 -40.72
C LYS A 86 4.27 13.01 -42.07
N ILE A 87 4.23 14.34 -42.04
CA ILE A 87 4.45 15.18 -43.21
C ILE A 87 5.94 15.53 -43.22
N GLN A 88 6.64 15.12 -44.27
CA GLN A 88 8.04 15.53 -44.45
C GLN A 88 8.07 16.98 -44.92
N VAL A 89 8.87 17.79 -44.24
CA VAL A 89 9.12 19.17 -44.66
C VAL A 89 10.32 19.14 -45.61
N PRO A 90 10.18 19.63 -46.85
CA PRO A 90 11.29 19.75 -47.79
C PRO A 90 12.47 20.51 -47.18
N ASP A 91 13.69 20.18 -47.57
CA ASP A 91 14.90 20.75 -46.96
C ASP A 91 14.96 22.27 -47.09
N ASP A 92 14.56 22.81 -48.24
CA ASP A 92 14.50 24.26 -48.50
C ASP A 92 13.47 25.00 -47.62
N GLN A 93 12.56 24.27 -46.97
CA GLN A 93 11.51 24.81 -46.10
C GLN A 93 11.76 24.55 -44.62
N LYS A 94 12.93 24.03 -44.23
CA LYS A 94 13.32 23.84 -42.83
C LYS A 94 13.80 25.15 -42.21
N ASP A 95 12.84 25.99 -41.86
CA ASP A 95 13.06 27.26 -41.17
C ASP A 95 13.45 27.09 -39.68
N GLU A 96 13.81 28.19 -39.04
CA GLU A 96 14.12 28.21 -37.60
C GLU A 96 12.93 27.70 -36.75
N LYS A 97 11.70 28.01 -37.16
CA LYS A 97 10.48 27.52 -36.49
C LYS A 97 10.39 25.99 -36.54
N TYR A 98 10.78 25.35 -37.65
CA TYR A 98 10.86 23.90 -37.78
C TYR A 98 11.88 23.32 -36.81
N TRP A 99 13.10 23.85 -36.78
CA TRP A 99 14.16 23.38 -35.89
C TRP A 99 13.78 23.51 -34.41
N ASN A 100 13.18 24.64 -34.02
CA ASN A 100 12.66 24.85 -32.68
C ASN A 100 11.58 23.82 -32.29
N ARG A 101 10.64 23.50 -33.19
CA ARG A 101 9.65 22.41 -32.94
C ARG A 101 10.34 21.05 -32.82
N ARG A 102 11.31 20.76 -33.68
CA ARG A 102 12.02 19.46 -33.71
C ARG A 102 12.80 19.24 -32.42
N TYR A 103 13.51 20.27 -31.95
CA TYR A 103 14.23 20.27 -30.68
C TYR A 103 13.29 20.02 -29.50
N LYS A 104 12.20 20.80 -29.39
CA LYS A 104 11.18 20.61 -28.33
C LYS A 104 10.58 19.20 -28.34
N ASN A 105 10.30 18.64 -29.51
CA ASN A 105 9.77 17.28 -29.62
C ASN A 105 10.79 16.20 -29.20
N ASN A 106 12.07 16.37 -29.52
CA ASN A 106 13.13 15.46 -29.06
C ASN A 106 13.24 15.47 -27.53
N GLU A 107 13.26 16.67 -26.93
CA GLU A 107 13.33 16.82 -25.48
C GLU A 107 12.11 16.23 -24.79
N ALA A 108 10.91 16.47 -25.33
CA ALA A 108 9.68 15.86 -24.83
C ALA A 108 9.71 14.32 -24.95
N ALA A 109 10.20 13.78 -26.07
CA ALA A 109 10.31 12.35 -26.27
C ALA A 109 11.32 11.70 -25.33
N LYS A 110 12.46 12.35 -25.07
CA LYS A 110 13.45 11.90 -24.09
C LYS A 110 12.83 11.84 -22.69
N ARG A 111 12.27 12.96 -22.22
CA ARG A 111 11.59 13.04 -20.92
C ARG A 111 10.48 12.00 -20.75
N SER A 112 9.67 11.79 -21.79
CA SER A 112 8.61 10.78 -21.78
C SER A 112 9.14 9.35 -21.64
N ARG A 113 10.24 9.02 -22.32
CA ARG A 113 10.89 7.72 -22.20
C ARG A 113 11.50 7.52 -20.82
N ASP A 114 12.20 8.53 -20.31
CA ASP A 114 12.86 8.45 -19.01
C ASP A 114 11.83 8.31 -17.88
N ALA A 115 10.73 9.07 -17.92
CA ALA A 115 9.64 8.95 -16.96
C ALA A 115 8.98 7.56 -17.02
N ARG A 116 8.79 6.99 -18.22
CA ARG A 116 8.27 5.63 -18.37
C ARG A 116 9.21 4.60 -17.75
N ARG A 117 10.50 4.65 -18.09
CA ARG A 117 11.50 3.70 -17.56
C ARG A 117 11.61 3.77 -16.05
N LEU A 118 11.65 4.97 -15.48
CA LEU A 118 11.68 5.16 -14.03
C LEU A 118 10.48 4.46 -13.37
N LYS A 119 9.27 4.66 -13.90
CA LYS A 119 8.07 4.02 -13.39
C LYS A 119 8.13 2.49 -13.51
N GLU A 120 8.60 1.96 -14.64
CA GLU A 120 8.79 0.53 -14.85
C GLU A 120 9.80 -0.07 -13.85
N ASN A 121 10.91 0.63 -13.58
CA ASN A 121 11.91 0.20 -12.59
C ASN A 121 11.32 0.16 -11.17
N GLN A 122 10.61 1.22 -10.78
CA GLN A 122 9.93 1.29 -9.47
C GLN A 122 8.88 0.17 -9.30
N ILE A 123 8.11 -0.12 -10.36
CA ILE A 123 7.17 -1.25 -10.38
C ILE A 123 7.91 -2.57 -10.20
N THR A 124 9.04 -2.75 -10.88
CA THR A 124 9.85 -3.97 -10.81
C THR A 124 10.38 -4.22 -9.40
N VAL A 125 11.02 -3.21 -8.78
CA VAL A 125 11.56 -3.33 -7.42
C VAL A 125 10.44 -3.60 -6.41
N ARG A 126 9.29 -2.93 -6.56
CA ARG A 126 8.15 -3.14 -5.67
C ARG A 126 7.48 -4.50 -5.86
N ALA A 127 7.38 -5.00 -7.10
CA ALA A 127 6.87 -6.34 -7.36
C ALA A 127 7.75 -7.40 -6.68
N ALA A 128 9.07 -7.29 -6.81
CA ALA A 128 10.02 -8.18 -6.14
C ALA A 128 9.88 -8.15 -4.60
N PHE A 129 9.64 -6.96 -4.02
CA PHE A 129 9.35 -6.83 -2.60
C PHE A 129 8.08 -7.59 -2.19
N LEU A 130 6.97 -7.34 -2.91
CA LEU A 130 5.68 -7.97 -2.63
C LEU A 130 5.71 -9.49 -2.84
N GLU A 131 6.46 -9.98 -3.83
CA GLU A 131 6.66 -11.42 -4.05
C GLU A 131 7.35 -12.09 -2.85
N LYS A 132 8.40 -11.45 -2.31
CA LYS A 132 9.11 -11.95 -1.14
C LYS A 132 8.24 -11.91 0.12
N GLU A 133 7.56 -10.79 0.37
CA GLU A 133 6.63 -10.65 1.49
C GLU A 133 5.52 -11.69 1.42
N ASN A 134 4.92 -11.88 0.24
CA ASN A 134 3.87 -12.88 0.02
C ASN A 134 4.37 -14.31 0.26
N ALA A 135 5.59 -14.63 -0.17
CA ALA A 135 6.19 -15.94 0.07
C ALA A 135 6.32 -16.24 1.57
N VAL A 136 6.74 -15.26 2.37
CA VAL A 136 6.87 -15.49 3.81
C VAL A 136 5.53 -15.48 4.53
N LEU A 137 4.58 -14.64 4.12
CA LEU A 137 3.20 -14.73 4.62
C LEU A 137 2.59 -16.11 4.35
N ARG A 138 2.82 -16.68 3.15
CA ARG A 138 2.37 -18.04 2.83
C ARG A 138 3.03 -19.08 3.73
N GLN A 139 4.32 -18.93 4.04
CA GLN A 139 5.02 -19.81 4.97
C GLN A 139 4.45 -19.71 6.39
N GLU A 140 4.18 -18.49 6.88
CA GLU A 140 3.62 -18.27 8.21
C GLU A 140 2.20 -18.88 8.34
N VAL A 141 1.37 -18.69 7.31
CA VAL A 141 0.05 -19.34 7.23
C VAL A 141 0.18 -20.86 7.24
N ALA A 142 1.18 -21.44 6.57
CA ALA A 142 1.42 -22.88 6.58
C ALA A 142 1.84 -23.38 7.97
N ASN A 143 2.74 -22.66 8.65
CA ASN A 143 3.18 -22.98 10.01
C ASN A 143 2.01 -22.98 11.00
N ILE A 144 1.21 -21.90 11.01
CA ILE A 144 0.04 -21.78 11.89
C ILE A 144 -0.96 -22.91 11.64
N ARG A 145 -1.22 -23.26 10.37
CA ARG A 145 -2.10 -24.40 10.03
C ARG A 145 -1.57 -25.72 10.57
N GLN A 146 -0.25 -25.94 10.51
CA GLN A 146 0.39 -27.14 11.06
C GLN A 146 0.25 -27.19 12.59
N GLU A 147 0.49 -26.09 13.28
CA GLU A 147 0.33 -26.01 14.74
C GLU A 147 -1.11 -26.23 15.17
N LEU A 148 -2.08 -25.61 14.49
CA LEU A 148 -3.51 -25.84 14.74
C LEU A 148 -3.90 -27.30 14.52
N SER A 149 -3.37 -27.95 13.49
CA SER A 149 -3.59 -29.38 13.27
C SER A 149 -3.02 -30.22 14.42
N ARG A 150 -1.81 -29.89 14.89
CA ARG A 150 -1.17 -30.54 16.04
C ARG A 150 -2.02 -30.39 17.31
N TYR A 151 -2.48 -29.18 17.62
CA TYR A 151 -3.31 -28.92 18.81
C TYR A 151 -4.65 -29.63 18.73
N ARG A 152 -5.30 -29.64 17.56
CA ARG A 152 -6.54 -30.42 17.34
C ARG A 152 -6.33 -31.91 17.57
N SER A 153 -5.21 -32.46 17.10
CA SER A 153 -4.87 -33.87 17.35
C SER A 153 -4.66 -34.17 18.84
N ILE A 154 -4.00 -33.27 19.58
CA ILE A 154 -3.80 -33.40 21.02
C ILE A 154 -5.13 -33.32 21.76
N LEU A 155 -5.99 -32.34 21.44
CA LEU A 155 -7.30 -32.18 22.06
C LEU A 155 -8.19 -33.41 21.80
N SER A 156 -8.23 -33.91 20.57
CA SER A 156 -8.99 -35.12 20.24
C SER A 156 -8.54 -36.35 21.03
N LYS A 157 -7.22 -36.50 21.26
CA LYS A 157 -6.68 -37.57 22.11
C LYS A 157 -7.08 -37.38 23.58
N TYR A 158 -7.01 -36.16 24.08
CA TYR A 158 -7.39 -35.83 25.45
C TYR A 158 -8.89 -36.09 25.69
N GLU A 159 -9.76 -35.61 24.80
CA GLU A 159 -11.21 -35.84 24.83
C GLU A 159 -11.55 -37.33 24.82
N SER A 160 -10.81 -38.13 24.04
CA SER A 160 -10.98 -39.59 23.99
C SER A 160 -10.60 -40.28 25.31
N GLN A 161 -9.67 -39.71 26.09
CA GLN A 161 -9.17 -40.29 27.34
C GLN A 161 -9.95 -39.81 28.58
N HIS A 162 -10.38 -38.55 28.60
CA HIS A 162 -10.94 -37.90 29.78
C HIS A 162 -12.41 -37.48 29.61
N GLY A 163 -13.00 -37.72 28.44
CA GLY A 163 -14.31 -37.19 28.08
C GLY A 163 -14.21 -35.75 27.56
N THR A 164 -15.31 -35.25 27.00
CA THR A 164 -15.41 -33.88 26.50
C THR A 164 -15.16 -32.88 27.65
N LEU A 165 -14.34 -31.86 27.39
CA LEU A 165 -14.14 -30.72 28.30
C LEU A 165 -15.43 -29.93 28.53
#